data_AF-A0A7C3YQB6-F1
#
_entry.id   AF-A0A7C3YQB6-F1
#
_cell.length_a   1.000
_cell.length_b   1.000
_cell.length_c   1.000
_cell.angle_alpha   90.00
_cell.angle_beta   90.00
_cell.angle_gamma   90.00
#
_symmetry.space_group_name_H-M   'P 1'
#
loop_
_entity.id
_entity.type
_entity.pdbx_description
1 polymer ?
#
loop_
_entity_poly.entity_id
_entity_poly.type
_entity_poly.pdbx_seq_one_letter_code
_entity_poly.pdbx_strand_id
1 'polypeptide(L)'
;MALSKQVSVFDFQFSIGKTSLVFLIFFCLIALMAGCATLSQSSLKSTETEKESNIEWITSFNDARKLAETTNKSMMLVFYGVSSKRLDENVFTSPDIIKLSKEFICVKISSDQNELMKKYRIDQFPTFVFTDSQGGEYKRVVGYKSGSSFVSVLKEALIPIDVLYKVQVNVPQKGKAIVKCEFNNIRQKSLLMYIQEKANKPLNISYNSSDGPPSFKEIEDGIWQVEFVTSGMKTFSIQYETNLNVLSSMDFLPSYISYIGEDYGILDGHGIFITPQNLYINGKVRVQLVLPKDWKAITPWVEESPFLFNTNYIQEVTDSVFCIGDFQFVKREFGEKELFIVYCGKRNIGSELDRRADIAVKIFNDYTSRFGNFPFKKYLAIFADKTPDGKYIHGSAHGLGFAGPMEMVPPFLYQFIAHEIFHVWNGGIINQKSYYEVWFKEGVTQYYGYITPYRAGIYSEEQFYGYLSSDYQEYIKIYESGDDIALARVNEQIARKEGHYQADSIRNLIMYRKGALVAWLMDKEINKATNGEKNLDDLIRYMLSFYRDKNYSSDDILKSLNTITNQDWSGFFANFVYGRTKLPFLK
;
A
#
# COMPACT_ATOMS: atom_id res chain seq x y z
N MET A 1 54.56 -17.10 -54.92
CA MET A 1 55.87 -17.49 -54.33
C MET A 1 56.75 -16.25 -54.37
N ALA A 2 57.39 -15.92 -53.24
CA ALA A 2 58.29 -14.79 -52.94
C ALA A 2 58.71 -13.85 -54.07
N LEU A 3 58.76 -12.53 -53.80
CA LEU A 3 59.97 -11.69 -54.00
C LEU A 3 59.72 -10.17 -53.82
N SER A 4 60.61 -9.58 -53.00
CA SER A 4 61.27 -8.28 -53.20
C SER A 4 60.47 -7.00 -52.89
N LYS A 5 61.04 -5.85 -52.52
CA LYS A 5 62.40 -5.30 -52.66
C LYS A 5 62.56 -4.13 -51.68
N GLN A 6 63.81 -3.71 -51.53
CA GLN A 6 64.40 -2.75 -50.58
C GLN A 6 64.28 -1.27 -51.05
N VAL A 7 64.45 -0.32 -50.10
CA VAL A 7 65.17 0.99 -50.21
C VAL A 7 64.39 2.35 -50.27
N SER A 8 64.85 3.23 -49.35
CA SER A 8 64.98 4.72 -49.24
C SER A 8 63.77 5.66 -49.23
N VAL A 9 63.58 6.52 -48.20
CA VAL A 9 64.25 7.79 -47.73
C VAL A 9 63.65 9.06 -48.37
N PHE A 10 63.50 10.12 -47.56
CA PHE A 10 63.28 11.56 -47.82
C PHE A 10 61.80 12.03 -47.87
N ASP A 11 61.36 13.13 -47.25
CA ASP A 11 61.93 14.09 -46.28
C ASP A 11 60.85 15.13 -45.87
N PHE A 12 61.09 15.85 -44.76
CA PHE A 12 60.55 17.20 -44.40
C PHE A 12 59.04 17.31 -44.07
N GLN A 13 58.57 18.08 -43.08
CA GLN A 13 59.13 19.03 -42.12
C GLN A 13 57.99 19.34 -41.12
N PHE A 14 58.24 19.46 -39.81
CA PHE A 14 57.47 20.42 -38.98
C PHE A 14 58.30 20.92 -37.79
N SER A 15 58.35 22.24 -37.70
CA SER A 15 59.15 23.06 -36.81
C SER A 15 58.39 23.43 -35.53
N ILE A 16 59.03 23.17 -34.39
CA ILE A 16 59.22 23.99 -33.17
C ILE A 16 58.07 24.93 -32.71
N GLY A 17 57.66 24.77 -31.45
CA GLY A 17 57.22 25.92 -30.64
C GLY A 17 56.60 25.65 -29.26
N LYS A 18 57.41 25.88 -28.21
CA LYS A 18 57.05 26.27 -26.81
C LYS A 18 56.66 25.18 -25.79
N THR A 19 57.67 24.45 -25.31
CA THR A 19 57.70 23.84 -23.97
C THR A 19 58.58 24.69 -23.04
N SER A 20 58.00 25.71 -22.39
CA SER A 20 58.61 26.37 -21.20
C SER A 20 57.63 27.16 -20.31
N LEU A 21 56.30 26.97 -20.42
CA LEU A 21 55.35 27.71 -19.57
C LEU A 21 54.40 26.83 -18.73
N VAL A 22 54.38 25.51 -18.96
CA VAL A 22 53.38 24.63 -18.31
C VAL A 22 53.86 24.06 -16.97
N PHE A 23 55.18 24.00 -16.73
CA PHE A 23 55.71 23.40 -15.51
C PHE A 23 55.70 24.31 -14.28
N LEU A 24 55.60 25.64 -14.43
CA LEU A 24 55.56 26.57 -13.29
C LEU A 24 54.15 26.83 -12.73
N ILE A 25 53.09 26.57 -13.51
CA ILE A 25 51.70 26.79 -13.07
C ILE A 25 51.18 25.58 -12.26
N PHE A 26 51.71 24.39 -12.48
CA PHE A 26 51.24 23.17 -11.81
C PHE A 26 51.70 23.08 -10.34
N PHE A 27 52.84 23.68 -9.97
CA PHE A 27 53.32 23.65 -8.58
C PHE A 27 52.68 24.71 -7.67
N CYS A 28 52.20 25.84 -8.21
CA CYS A 28 51.46 26.83 -7.40
C CYS A 28 49.99 26.42 -7.14
N LEU A 29 49.38 25.61 -8.01
CA LEU A 29 48.00 25.13 -7.82
C LEU A 29 47.89 23.96 -6.82
N ILE A 30 48.95 23.15 -6.66
CA ILE A 30 48.97 22.07 -5.65
C ILE A 30 49.18 22.64 -4.23
N ALA A 31 49.92 23.75 -4.08
CA ALA A 31 50.06 24.42 -2.79
C ALA A 31 48.78 25.16 -2.35
N LEU A 32 47.98 25.68 -3.28
CA LEU A 32 46.67 26.29 -2.99
C LEU A 32 45.55 25.25 -2.76
N MET A 33 45.61 24.09 -3.41
CA MET A 33 44.65 23.00 -3.16
C MET A 33 44.98 22.17 -1.91
N ALA A 34 46.24 22.10 -1.47
CA ALA A 34 46.59 21.49 -0.18
C ALA A 34 46.14 22.35 1.02
N GLY A 35 46.07 23.67 0.86
CA GLY A 35 45.56 24.59 1.91
C GLY A 35 44.02 24.66 2.00
N CYS A 36 43.30 24.43 0.89
CA CYS A 36 41.83 24.41 0.88
C CYS A 36 41.22 23.04 1.16
N ALA A 37 41.92 21.93 0.89
CA ALA A 37 41.42 20.59 1.19
C ALA A 37 41.45 20.26 2.70
N THR A 38 42.33 20.90 3.48
CA THR A 38 42.38 20.72 4.94
C THR A 38 41.28 21.51 5.68
N LEU A 39 40.68 22.53 5.06
CA LEU A 39 39.61 23.34 5.65
C LEU A 39 38.19 22.85 5.26
N SER A 40 38.04 22.09 4.17
CA SER A 40 36.74 21.52 3.78
C SER A 40 36.51 20.10 4.33
N GLN A 41 37.57 19.31 4.52
CA GLN A 41 37.43 18.01 5.21
C GLN A 41 37.17 18.17 6.70
N SER A 42 37.64 19.25 7.34
CA SER A 42 37.31 19.51 8.75
C SER A 42 35.85 19.92 8.92
N SER A 43 35.25 20.65 7.98
CA SER A 43 33.84 21.09 8.06
C SER A 43 32.83 20.01 7.68
N LEU A 44 33.18 19.11 6.75
CA LEU A 44 32.37 17.93 6.40
C LEU A 44 32.49 16.82 7.46
N LYS A 45 33.70 16.57 8.01
CA LYS A 45 33.83 15.66 9.17
C LYS A 45 33.14 16.23 10.40
N SER A 46 33.22 17.53 10.67
CA SER A 46 32.59 18.12 11.86
C SER A 46 31.07 18.05 11.82
N THR A 47 30.44 18.19 10.64
CA THR A 47 28.97 18.09 10.50
C THR A 47 28.46 16.65 10.53
N GLU A 48 29.22 15.66 10.03
CA GLU A 48 28.88 14.24 10.21
C GLU A 48 29.15 13.74 11.63
N THR A 49 30.25 14.16 12.27
CA THR A 49 30.52 13.80 13.68
C THR A 49 29.61 14.50 14.68
N GLU A 50 29.16 15.75 14.43
CA GLU A 50 28.14 16.42 15.27
C GLU A 50 26.76 15.76 15.18
N LYS A 51 26.37 15.23 14.00
CA LYS A 51 25.14 14.46 13.82
C LYS A 51 25.18 13.13 14.58
N GLU A 52 26.37 12.56 14.77
CA GLU A 52 26.52 11.33 15.54
C GLU A 52 26.50 11.56 17.06
N SER A 53 26.90 12.75 17.52
CA SER A 53 27.12 13.06 18.95
C SER A 53 25.93 13.69 19.68
N ASN A 54 24.82 14.01 19.01
CA ASN A 54 23.66 14.68 19.62
C ASN A 54 22.33 14.04 19.20
N ILE A 55 21.27 14.31 19.97
CA ILE A 55 19.90 13.93 19.59
C ILE A 55 19.40 14.87 18.49
N GLU A 56 18.88 14.32 17.40
CA GLU A 56 18.22 15.06 16.33
C GLU A 56 16.79 15.43 16.75
N TRP A 57 16.53 16.72 16.95
CA TRP A 57 15.23 17.23 17.41
C TRP A 57 14.43 17.83 16.25
N ILE A 58 13.20 17.36 16.07
CA ILE A 58 12.22 17.98 15.19
C ILE A 58 11.33 18.93 16.00
N THR A 59 11.05 20.10 15.45
CA THR A 59 10.25 21.15 16.11
C THR A 59 8.78 21.10 15.74
N SER A 60 8.45 20.61 14.54
CA SER A 60 7.09 20.47 14.04
C SER A 60 6.54 19.08 14.32
N PHE A 61 5.48 18.99 15.12
CA PHE A 61 4.80 17.71 15.38
C PHE A 61 4.25 17.07 14.10
N ASN A 62 3.74 17.88 13.16
CA ASN A 62 3.20 17.37 11.90
C ASN A 62 4.29 16.77 11.01
N ASP A 63 5.46 17.39 10.96
CA ASP A 63 6.59 16.85 10.19
C ASP A 63 7.21 15.64 10.88
N ALA A 64 7.27 15.65 12.21
CA ALA A 64 7.66 14.49 12.99
C ALA A 64 6.71 13.30 12.78
N ARG A 65 5.39 13.54 12.74
CA ARG A 65 4.40 12.50 12.46
C ARG A 65 4.58 11.90 11.07
N LYS A 66 4.70 12.75 10.04
CA LYS A 66 4.96 12.28 8.67
C LYS A 66 6.27 11.50 8.57
N LEU A 67 7.32 11.97 9.25
CA LEU A 67 8.60 11.25 9.27
C LEU A 67 8.47 9.92 10.01
N ALA A 68 7.73 9.87 11.13
CA ALA A 68 7.47 8.67 11.90
C ALA A 68 6.69 7.63 11.07
N GLU A 69 5.68 8.07 10.33
CA GLU A 69 4.92 7.25 9.38
C GLU A 69 5.81 6.69 8.27
N THR A 70 6.59 7.55 7.60
CA THR A 70 7.43 7.16 6.46
C THR A 70 8.65 6.34 6.83
N THR A 71 9.23 6.57 8.01
CA THR A 71 10.40 5.82 8.51
C THR A 71 10.03 4.63 9.38
N ASN A 72 8.73 4.40 9.58
CA ASN A 72 8.21 3.33 10.41
C ASN A 72 8.77 3.38 11.86
N LYS A 73 8.87 4.59 12.45
CA LYS A 73 9.40 4.81 13.81
C LYS A 73 8.36 5.35 14.78
N SER A 74 8.52 5.04 16.07
CA SER A 74 7.78 5.70 17.13
C SER A 74 8.28 7.13 17.37
N MET A 75 7.47 7.97 17.99
CA MET A 75 7.89 9.32 18.39
C MET A 75 8.18 9.38 19.90
N MET A 76 9.20 10.17 20.26
CA MET A 76 9.48 10.59 21.62
C MET A 76 9.19 12.09 21.74
N LEU A 77 8.02 12.41 22.30
CA LEU A 77 7.60 13.79 22.54
C LEU A 77 8.09 14.23 23.91
N VAL A 78 8.90 15.29 23.95
CA VAL A 78 9.44 15.87 25.17
C VAL A 78 8.79 17.22 25.39
N PHE A 79 7.79 17.25 26.26
CA PHE A 79 7.19 18.49 26.73
C PHE A 79 8.13 19.14 27.72
N TYR A 80 8.61 20.32 27.32
CA TYR A 80 9.79 20.95 27.87
C TYR A 80 9.45 22.37 28.37
N GLY A 81 9.86 22.67 29.59
CA GLY A 81 9.69 23.99 30.22
C GLY A 81 10.97 24.47 30.91
N VAL A 82 10.91 25.59 31.64
CA VAL A 82 12.07 26.18 32.32
C VAL A 82 12.76 25.19 33.27
N SER A 83 11.98 24.36 33.96
CA SER A 83 12.47 23.29 34.87
C SER A 83 13.23 22.16 34.16
N SER A 84 13.16 22.10 32.83
CA SER A 84 13.68 20.99 32.02
C SER A 84 15.13 21.18 31.56
N LYS A 85 15.74 22.35 31.79
CA LYS A 85 17.14 22.67 31.39
C LYS A 85 18.18 21.65 31.84
N ARG A 86 18.00 21.07 33.03
CA ARG A 86 18.91 20.04 33.55
C ARG A 86 18.95 18.76 32.71
N LEU A 87 17.94 18.50 31.86
CA LEU A 87 17.95 17.36 30.96
C LEU A 87 19.00 17.52 29.86
N ASP A 88 19.17 18.73 29.33
CA ASP A 88 20.11 18.98 28.23
C ASP A 88 21.55 18.72 28.67
N GLU A 89 21.90 19.04 29.92
CA GLU A 89 23.26 18.86 30.46
C GLU A 89 23.52 17.44 30.95
N ASN A 90 22.55 16.79 31.61
CA ASN A 90 22.78 15.58 32.41
C ASN A 90 22.15 14.31 31.82
N VAL A 91 21.28 14.44 30.82
CA VAL A 91 20.48 13.31 30.29
C VAL A 91 20.68 13.19 28.79
N PHE A 92 20.42 14.25 28.02
CA PHE A 92 20.48 14.21 26.56
C PHE A 92 21.90 14.20 25.97
N THR A 93 22.93 14.46 26.80
CA THR A 93 24.36 14.33 26.47
C THR A 93 24.90 12.92 26.68
N SER A 94 24.14 12.02 27.32
CA SER A 94 24.58 10.64 27.56
C SER A 94 24.70 9.87 26.24
N PRO A 95 25.86 9.23 25.95
CA PRO A 95 26.04 8.45 24.73
C PRO A 95 24.99 7.35 24.54
N ASP A 96 24.59 6.68 25.64
CA ASP A 96 23.57 5.63 25.59
C ASP A 96 22.19 6.19 25.21
N ILE A 97 21.86 7.39 25.71
CA ILE A 97 20.58 8.05 25.42
C ILE A 97 20.58 8.54 23.99
N ILE A 98 21.67 9.19 23.53
CA ILE A 98 21.81 9.62 22.12
C ILE A 98 21.64 8.42 21.19
N LYS A 99 22.29 7.29 21.49
CA LYS A 99 22.17 6.06 20.70
C LYS A 99 20.72 5.55 20.67
N LEU A 100 20.05 5.43 21.81
CA LEU A 100 18.67 4.95 21.90
C LEU A 100 17.66 5.92 21.27
N SER A 101 17.90 7.22 21.37
CA SER A 101 17.03 8.25 20.79
C SER A 101 16.99 8.20 19.26
N LYS A 102 18.02 7.66 18.59
CA LYS A 102 18.02 7.47 17.12
C LYS A 102 16.96 6.48 16.65
N GLU A 103 16.43 5.64 17.54
CA GLU A 103 15.32 4.73 17.26
C GLU A 103 13.94 5.41 17.32
N PHE A 104 13.89 6.68 17.75
CA PHE A 104 12.68 7.50 17.80
C PHE A 104 12.79 8.70 16.87
N ILE A 105 11.64 9.19 16.43
CA ILE A 105 11.53 10.58 15.97
C ILE A 105 11.37 11.46 17.21
N CYS A 106 12.43 12.21 17.55
CA CYS A 106 12.47 12.99 18.78
C CYS A 106 11.91 14.39 18.55
N VAL A 107 10.93 14.79 19.36
CA VAL A 107 10.25 16.10 19.23
C VAL A 107 10.35 16.85 20.55
N LYS A 108 10.91 18.06 20.52
CA LYS A 108 10.97 18.93 21.70
C LYS A 108 9.82 19.95 21.60
N ILE A 109 8.86 19.85 22.52
CA ILE A 109 7.64 20.67 22.51
C ILE A 109 7.73 21.67 23.66
N SER A 110 7.74 22.96 23.32
CA SER A 110 7.78 24.04 24.29
C SER A 110 6.40 24.31 24.91
N SER A 111 6.38 24.93 26.09
CA SER A 111 5.17 25.23 26.86
C SER A 111 4.18 26.18 26.18
N ASP A 112 4.58 26.86 25.09
CA ASP A 112 3.75 27.75 24.27
C ASP A 112 2.91 27.00 23.20
N GLN A 113 3.18 25.71 22.97
CA GLN A 113 2.44 24.86 22.03
C GLN A 113 1.12 24.33 22.64
N ASN A 114 0.19 25.25 22.90
CA ASN A 114 -1.06 25.01 23.65
C ASN A 114 -1.93 23.86 23.11
N GLU A 115 -1.92 23.59 21.80
CA GLU A 115 -2.74 22.54 21.20
C GLU A 115 -2.24 21.13 21.58
N LEU A 116 -0.93 20.89 21.47
CA LEU A 116 -0.32 19.61 21.83
C LEU A 116 -0.37 19.37 23.34
N MET A 117 -0.18 20.44 24.13
CA MET A 117 -0.35 20.41 25.58
C MET A 117 -1.76 19.94 25.98
N LYS A 118 -2.82 20.47 25.32
CA LYS A 118 -4.20 20.03 25.53
C LYS A 118 -4.44 18.60 25.04
N LYS A 119 -3.98 18.27 23.83
CA LYS A 119 -4.13 16.93 23.22
C LYS A 119 -3.60 15.84 24.14
N TYR A 120 -2.39 16.00 24.64
CA TYR A 120 -1.72 15.04 25.52
C TYR A 120 -1.92 15.35 27.01
N ARG A 121 -2.84 16.26 27.36
CA ARG A 121 -3.20 16.59 28.76
C ARG A 121 -1.98 16.82 29.65
N ILE A 122 -1.06 17.66 29.18
CA ILE A 122 0.19 17.94 29.87
C ILE A 122 -0.04 19.07 30.88
N ASP A 123 0.27 18.81 32.13
CA ASP A 123 0.12 19.76 33.25
C ASP A 123 1.44 19.96 34.04
N GLN A 124 2.48 19.17 33.73
CA GLN A 124 3.77 19.18 34.42
C GLN A 124 4.94 19.07 33.43
N PHE A 125 6.08 19.65 33.81
CA PHE A 125 7.31 19.64 33.02
C PHE A 125 8.54 19.18 33.85
N PRO A 126 9.43 18.36 33.27
CA PRO A 126 9.31 17.74 31.95
C PRO A 126 8.27 16.62 31.93
N THR A 127 7.62 16.40 30.79
CA THR A 127 6.82 15.19 30.54
C THR A 127 7.25 14.57 29.22
N PHE A 128 7.53 13.26 29.25
CA PHE A 128 7.85 12.47 28.08
C PHE A 128 6.61 11.67 27.68
N VAL A 129 6.21 11.79 26.44
CA VAL A 129 5.12 10.99 25.85
C VAL A 129 5.69 10.23 24.67
N PHE A 130 5.61 8.91 24.73
CA PHE A 130 5.93 8.04 23.60
C PHE A 130 4.66 7.69 22.88
N THR A 131 4.68 7.90 21.57
CA THR A 131 3.53 7.65 20.72
C THR A 131 3.91 6.76 19.56
N ASP A 132 2.90 6.08 19.02
CA ASP A 132 3.01 5.49 17.70
C ASP A 132 3.18 6.57 16.61
N SER A 133 3.35 6.12 15.36
CA SER A 133 3.48 7.00 14.19
C SER A 133 2.24 7.85 13.93
N GLN A 134 1.06 7.44 14.39
CA GLN A 134 -0.20 8.20 14.28
C GLN A 134 -0.38 9.23 15.42
N GLY A 135 0.49 9.20 16.42
CA GLY A 135 0.42 10.06 17.60
C GLY A 135 -0.45 9.51 18.73
N GLY A 136 -0.86 8.24 18.66
CA GLY A 136 -1.49 7.51 19.75
C GLY A 136 -0.50 7.26 20.89
N GLU A 137 -0.79 7.77 22.07
CA GLU A 137 0.05 7.63 23.25
C GLU A 137 0.03 6.20 23.79
N TYR A 138 1.21 5.64 24.03
CA TYR A 138 1.36 4.31 24.62
C TYR A 138 2.24 4.31 25.88
N LYS A 139 3.03 5.35 26.14
CA LYS A 139 3.81 5.45 27.39
C LYS A 139 4.01 6.90 27.78
N ARG A 140 3.96 7.15 29.09
CA ARG A 140 4.21 8.46 29.68
C ARG A 140 5.17 8.37 30.83
N VAL A 141 6.06 9.36 30.91
CA VAL A 141 6.93 9.56 32.06
C VAL A 141 6.88 11.02 32.48
N VAL A 142 6.42 11.27 33.69
CA VAL A 142 6.32 12.62 34.27
C VAL A 142 7.52 12.89 35.17
N GLY A 143 8.04 14.10 35.08
CA GLY A 143 9.14 14.61 35.89
C GLY A 143 10.53 14.20 35.41
N TYR A 144 11.54 14.74 36.08
CA TYR A 144 12.94 14.48 35.77
C TYR A 144 13.30 13.01 36.03
N LYS A 145 14.07 12.41 35.11
CA LYS A 145 14.69 11.09 35.27
C LYS A 145 16.21 11.22 35.13
N SER A 146 16.95 10.53 35.99
CA SER A 146 18.40 10.40 35.83
C SER A 146 18.73 9.66 34.53
N GLY A 147 19.95 9.83 34.01
CA GLY A 147 20.38 9.16 32.78
C GLY A 147 20.16 7.65 32.79
N SER A 148 20.53 6.95 33.88
CA SER A 148 20.34 5.50 34.02
C SER A 148 18.86 5.08 34.05
N SER A 149 18.01 5.85 34.75
CA SER A 149 16.56 5.60 34.77
C SER A 149 15.94 5.86 33.39
N PHE A 150 16.39 6.89 32.69
CA PHE A 150 15.87 7.25 31.37
C PHE A 150 16.28 6.24 30.29
N VAL A 151 17.49 5.66 30.37
CA VAL A 151 17.89 4.52 29.51
C VAL A 151 16.90 3.36 29.63
N SER A 152 16.46 3.04 30.85
CA SER A 152 15.47 1.96 31.08
C SER A 152 14.11 2.32 30.47
N VAL A 153 13.69 3.59 30.59
CA VAL A 153 12.47 4.11 29.95
C VAL A 153 12.52 3.95 28.44
N LEU A 154 13.63 4.34 27.79
CA LEU A 154 13.80 4.24 26.34
C LEU A 154 13.80 2.78 25.89
N LYS A 155 14.55 1.91 26.56
CA LYS A 155 14.57 0.46 26.25
C LYS A 155 13.18 -0.15 26.34
N GLU A 156 12.42 0.20 27.37
CA GLU A 156 11.05 -0.31 27.54
C GLU A 156 10.11 0.26 26.48
N ALA A 157 10.26 1.52 26.07
CA ALA A 157 9.49 2.14 25.00
C ALA A 157 9.79 1.52 23.61
N LEU A 158 11.01 0.99 23.41
CA LEU A 158 11.43 0.33 22.17
C LEU A 158 10.99 -1.14 22.04
N ILE A 159 10.46 -1.76 23.09
CA ILE A 159 9.95 -3.14 22.98
C ILE A 159 8.81 -3.13 21.95
N PRO A 160 8.91 -3.87 20.83
CA PRO A 160 7.96 -3.77 19.75
C PRO A 160 6.64 -4.44 20.09
N ILE A 161 5.59 -4.05 19.38
CA ILE A 161 4.28 -4.69 19.42
C ILE A 161 4.28 -5.79 18.37
N ASP A 162 4.22 -7.04 18.81
CA ASP A 162 4.14 -8.21 17.94
C ASP A 162 2.70 -8.68 17.81
N VAL A 163 2.34 -9.22 16.65
CA VAL A 163 1.02 -9.80 16.38
C VAL A 163 1.17 -11.21 15.84
N LEU A 164 0.38 -12.13 16.39
CA LEU A 164 0.24 -13.48 15.87
C LEU A 164 -1.23 -13.78 15.63
N TYR A 165 -1.57 -14.00 14.35
CA TYR A 165 -2.83 -14.63 13.96
C TYR A 165 -2.65 -16.13 13.85
N LYS A 166 -3.59 -16.90 14.39
CA LYS A 166 -3.69 -18.34 14.19
C LYS A 166 -5.05 -18.66 13.60
N VAL A 167 -5.07 -19.18 12.38
CA VAL A 167 -6.29 -19.56 11.65
C VAL A 167 -6.38 -21.07 11.63
N GLN A 168 -7.43 -21.60 12.26
CA GLN A 168 -7.66 -23.03 12.38
C GLN A 168 -8.87 -23.46 11.57
N VAL A 169 -8.62 -24.36 10.64
CA VAL A 169 -9.59 -24.99 9.75
C VAL A 169 -9.45 -26.50 9.93
N ASN A 170 -10.29 -27.09 10.78
CA ASN A 170 -10.22 -28.54 11.06
C ASN A 170 -11.28 -29.35 10.32
N VAL A 171 -12.44 -28.74 10.08
CA VAL A 171 -13.61 -29.41 9.49
C VAL A 171 -14.18 -28.51 8.39
N PRO A 172 -13.54 -28.49 7.21
CA PRO A 172 -13.88 -27.59 6.11
C PRO A 172 -15.38 -27.60 5.75
N GLN A 173 -16.04 -28.76 5.78
CA GLN A 173 -17.47 -28.88 5.47
C GLN A 173 -18.40 -28.12 6.42
N LYS A 174 -17.91 -27.64 7.58
CA LYS A 174 -18.68 -26.76 8.46
C LYS A 174 -18.72 -25.30 7.99
N GLY A 175 -17.96 -24.94 6.95
CA GLY A 175 -17.94 -23.58 6.41
C GLY A 175 -17.43 -22.54 7.39
N LYS A 176 -16.55 -22.92 8.34
CA LYS A 176 -16.09 -22.07 9.44
C LYS A 176 -14.60 -22.23 9.72
N ALA A 177 -13.98 -21.15 10.18
CA ALA A 177 -12.66 -21.16 10.80
C ALA A 177 -12.71 -20.61 12.23
N ILE A 178 -11.79 -21.06 13.08
CA ILE A 178 -11.51 -20.43 14.37
C ILE A 178 -10.27 -19.58 14.19
N VAL A 179 -10.37 -18.29 14.49
CA VAL A 179 -9.24 -17.37 14.45
C VAL A 179 -8.91 -16.95 15.87
N LYS A 180 -7.63 -17.05 16.25
CA LYS A 180 -7.08 -16.45 17.47
C LYS A 180 -6.06 -15.40 17.06
N CYS A 181 -6.21 -14.19 17.56
CA CYS A 181 -5.20 -13.14 17.43
C CYS A 181 -4.61 -12.83 18.81
N GLU A 182 -3.30 -12.68 18.86
CA GLU A 182 -2.54 -12.31 20.05
C GLU A 182 -1.66 -11.10 19.75
N PHE A 183 -1.91 -10.01 20.46
CA PHE A 183 -1.15 -8.77 20.42
C PHE A 183 -0.29 -8.69 21.67
N ASN A 184 1.03 -8.64 21.50
CA ASN A 184 1.99 -8.59 22.59
C ASN A 184 2.51 -7.17 22.79
N ASN A 185 2.81 -6.83 24.04
CA ASN A 185 3.39 -5.55 24.44
C ASN A 185 2.51 -4.32 24.14
N ILE A 186 1.18 -4.48 24.14
CA ILE A 186 0.26 -3.33 24.06
C ILE A 186 0.39 -2.50 25.33
N ARG A 187 0.40 -1.18 25.19
CA ARG A 187 0.46 -0.25 26.32
C ARG A 187 -0.65 0.81 26.30
N GLN A 188 -1.46 0.84 25.23
CA GLN A 188 -2.62 1.70 25.17
C GLN A 188 -3.68 1.26 26.20
N LYS A 189 -4.49 2.21 26.66
CA LYS A 189 -5.62 1.94 27.56
C LYS A 189 -6.83 1.40 26.81
N SER A 190 -6.94 1.70 25.51
CA SER A 190 -8.03 1.23 24.67
C SER A 190 -7.60 0.92 23.25
N LEU A 191 -8.31 0.00 22.60
CA LEU A 191 -8.19 -0.33 21.18
C LEU A 191 -9.54 -0.19 20.50
N LEU A 192 -9.51 0.20 19.23
CA LEU A 192 -10.63 0.08 18.30
C LEU A 192 -10.31 -1.07 17.35
N MET A 193 -10.96 -2.21 17.58
CA MET A 193 -10.82 -3.40 16.76
C MET A 193 -11.90 -3.38 15.68
N TYR A 194 -11.58 -3.78 14.46
CA TYR A 194 -12.58 -3.87 13.40
C TYR A 194 -12.36 -5.06 12.47
N ILE A 195 -13.42 -5.44 11.77
CA ILE A 195 -13.39 -6.31 10.60
C ILE A 195 -13.81 -5.50 9.37
N GLN A 196 -13.13 -5.69 8.25
CA GLN A 196 -13.39 -4.89 7.05
C GLN A 196 -14.65 -5.33 6.33
N GLU A 197 -14.84 -6.64 6.16
CA GLU A 197 -16.05 -7.20 5.56
C GLU A 197 -17.15 -7.41 6.60
N LYS A 198 -18.04 -6.42 6.72
CA LYS A 198 -19.11 -6.39 7.72
C LYS A 198 -20.16 -7.47 7.51
N ALA A 199 -20.34 -7.96 6.28
CA ALA A 199 -21.26 -9.08 6.02
C ALA A 199 -20.83 -10.35 6.76
N ASN A 200 -19.54 -10.49 7.09
CA ASN A 200 -18.99 -11.64 7.80
C ASN A 200 -18.75 -11.36 9.29
N LYS A 201 -19.83 -11.12 10.05
CA LYS A 201 -19.72 -10.83 11.49
C LYS A 201 -19.13 -12.03 12.27
N PRO A 202 -18.06 -11.84 13.05
CA PRO A 202 -17.47 -12.88 13.89
C PRO A 202 -18.45 -13.40 14.95
N LEU A 203 -18.37 -14.70 15.22
CA LEU A 203 -19.20 -15.43 16.18
C LEU A 203 -18.36 -15.90 17.36
N ASN A 204 -19.01 -16.23 18.48
CA ASN A 204 -18.36 -16.84 19.66
C ASN A 204 -17.08 -16.11 20.11
N ILE A 205 -17.12 -14.77 20.08
CA ILE A 205 -15.97 -13.93 20.43
C ILE A 205 -15.66 -14.13 21.92
N SER A 206 -14.41 -14.50 22.21
CA SER A 206 -13.82 -14.55 23.54
C SER A 206 -12.54 -13.75 23.53
N TYR A 207 -12.23 -13.10 24.64
CA TYR A 207 -11.09 -12.21 24.73
C TYR A 207 -10.53 -12.22 26.15
N ASN A 208 -9.23 -11.96 26.26
CA ASN A 208 -8.54 -11.90 27.54
C ASN A 208 -7.32 -10.96 27.44
N SER A 209 -6.89 -10.43 28.57
CA SER A 209 -5.66 -9.66 28.68
C SER A 209 -4.84 -10.13 29.89
N SER A 210 -3.52 -10.06 29.80
CA SER A 210 -2.61 -10.45 30.89
C SER A 210 -2.72 -9.53 32.12
N ASP A 211 -3.32 -8.34 31.98
CA ASP A 211 -3.57 -7.41 33.09
C ASP A 211 -4.98 -7.51 33.68
N GLY A 212 -5.73 -8.55 33.30
CA GLY A 212 -7.11 -8.81 33.72
C GLY A 212 -8.10 -8.73 32.56
N PRO A 213 -9.34 -9.23 32.72
CA PRO A 213 -10.33 -9.21 31.65
C PRO A 213 -10.65 -7.78 31.19
N PRO A 214 -10.43 -7.43 29.91
CA PRO A 214 -10.79 -6.11 29.42
C PRO A 214 -12.31 -6.00 29.21
N SER A 215 -12.83 -4.77 29.11
CA SER A 215 -14.17 -4.59 28.54
C SER A 215 -14.11 -4.68 27.02
N PHE A 216 -15.17 -5.19 26.40
CA PHE A 216 -15.28 -5.33 24.94
C PHE A 216 -16.71 -4.97 24.52
N LYS A 217 -16.87 -3.88 23.78
CA LYS A 217 -18.19 -3.37 23.40
C LYS A 217 -18.21 -3.05 21.91
N GLU A 218 -19.19 -3.59 21.20
CA GLU A 218 -19.47 -3.16 19.83
C GLU A 218 -20.06 -1.74 19.86
N ILE A 219 -19.38 -0.81 19.19
CA ILE A 219 -19.78 0.61 19.15
C ILE A 219 -20.42 0.98 17.82
N GLU A 220 -20.03 0.28 16.75
CA GLU A 220 -20.59 0.36 15.41
C GLU A 220 -20.53 -1.04 14.79
N ASP A 221 -21.30 -1.27 13.72
CA ASP A 221 -21.33 -2.58 13.05
C ASP A 221 -19.94 -2.98 12.55
N GLY A 222 -19.41 -4.06 13.14
CA GLY A 222 -18.07 -4.58 12.85
C GLY A 222 -16.92 -3.81 13.53
N ILE A 223 -17.21 -2.92 14.49
CA ILE A 223 -16.21 -2.15 15.25
C ILE A 223 -16.44 -2.32 16.76
N TRP A 224 -15.39 -2.77 17.45
CA TRP A 224 -15.40 -3.02 18.89
C TRP A 224 -14.38 -2.14 19.61
N GLN A 225 -14.84 -1.45 20.64
CA GLN A 225 -13.98 -0.77 21.60
C GLN A 225 -13.56 -1.75 22.70
N VAL A 226 -12.26 -1.86 22.91
CA VAL A 226 -11.64 -2.60 24.02
C VAL A 226 -11.10 -1.60 25.02
N GLU A 227 -11.43 -1.75 26.30
CA GLU A 227 -10.83 -0.96 27.39
C GLU A 227 -10.10 -1.89 28.36
N PHE A 228 -8.82 -1.64 28.56
CA PHE A 228 -7.95 -2.43 29.44
C PHE A 228 -7.98 -1.91 30.88
N VAL A 229 -7.61 -2.79 31.81
CA VAL A 229 -7.54 -2.49 33.25
C VAL A 229 -6.45 -1.46 33.52
N THR A 230 -5.29 -1.61 32.90
CA THR A 230 -4.13 -0.75 33.11
C THR A 230 -3.66 -0.10 31.81
N SER A 231 -2.83 0.94 31.92
CA SER A 231 -2.00 1.43 30.81
C SER A 231 -0.62 0.75 30.76
N GLY A 232 -0.42 -0.33 31.53
CA GLY A 232 0.81 -1.10 31.53
C GLY A 232 0.96 -1.95 30.27
N MET A 233 2.19 -2.45 30.06
CA MET A 233 2.48 -3.43 29.01
C MET A 233 1.70 -4.73 29.27
N LYS A 234 1.01 -5.23 28.26
CA LYS A 234 0.18 -6.44 28.35
C LYS A 234 0.11 -7.20 27.04
N THR A 235 -0.33 -8.45 27.15
CA THR A 235 -0.76 -9.26 26.03
C THR A 235 -2.28 -9.24 25.96
N PHE A 236 -2.84 -8.91 24.81
CA PHE A 236 -4.26 -9.02 24.53
C PHE A 236 -4.49 -10.15 23.54
N SER A 237 -5.42 -11.06 23.86
CA SER A 237 -5.83 -12.12 22.95
C SER A 237 -7.33 -12.04 22.68
N ILE A 238 -7.71 -12.25 21.42
CA ILE A 238 -9.09 -12.39 20.98
C ILE A 238 -9.21 -13.67 20.15
N GLN A 239 -10.24 -14.47 20.40
CA GLN A 239 -10.56 -15.66 19.64
C GLN A 239 -12.02 -15.63 19.22
N TYR A 240 -12.29 -16.00 17.98
CA TYR A 240 -13.63 -15.99 17.41
C TYR A 240 -13.78 -17.04 16.32
N GLU A 241 -15.02 -17.39 16.01
CA GLU A 241 -15.38 -18.14 14.82
C GLU A 241 -15.73 -17.17 13.68
N THR A 242 -15.32 -17.48 12.46
CA THR A 242 -15.75 -16.76 11.25
C THR A 242 -16.39 -17.74 10.27
N ASN A 243 -17.45 -17.30 9.58
CA ASN A 243 -18.03 -18.07 8.51
C ASN A 243 -17.17 -17.86 7.26
N LEU A 244 -16.79 -18.95 6.61
CA LEU A 244 -15.96 -18.87 5.41
C LEU A 244 -16.78 -18.87 4.13
N ASN A 245 -18.08 -19.17 4.15
CA ASN A 245 -18.94 -19.20 2.97
C ASN A 245 -19.99 -18.07 3.05
N VAL A 246 -19.52 -16.83 3.06
CA VAL A 246 -20.36 -15.63 3.09
C VAL A 246 -20.42 -15.02 1.70
N LEU A 247 -21.64 -14.77 1.23
CA LEU A 247 -21.85 -14.10 -0.05
C LEU A 247 -21.52 -12.60 0.07
N SER A 248 -20.79 -12.11 -0.91
CA SER A 248 -20.52 -10.69 -1.10
C SER A 248 -21.84 -9.94 -1.25
N SER A 249 -21.97 -8.84 -0.50
CA SER A 249 -23.04 -7.86 -0.69
C SER A 249 -22.71 -6.83 -1.78
N MET A 250 -21.52 -6.95 -2.39
CA MET A 250 -20.92 -5.94 -3.28
C MET A 250 -20.76 -6.41 -4.72
N ASP A 251 -20.85 -7.72 -4.98
CA ASP A 251 -20.62 -8.30 -6.31
C ASP A 251 -21.90 -8.51 -7.09
N PHE A 252 -21.86 -8.28 -8.40
CA PHE A 252 -23.01 -8.39 -9.29
C PHE A 252 -23.68 -9.77 -9.27
N LEU A 253 -22.88 -10.83 -9.33
CA LEU A 253 -23.38 -12.20 -9.18
C LEU A 253 -23.11 -12.62 -7.74
N PRO A 254 -24.01 -13.39 -7.10
CA PRO A 254 -23.75 -13.87 -5.76
C PRO A 254 -22.47 -14.71 -5.80
N SER A 255 -21.43 -14.14 -5.21
CA SER A 255 -20.09 -14.67 -5.12
C SER A 255 -19.74 -14.80 -3.64
N TYR A 256 -18.98 -15.84 -3.33
CA TYR A 256 -18.40 -16.03 -2.02
C TYR A 256 -17.14 -15.17 -1.88
N ILE A 257 -17.07 -14.36 -0.82
CA ILE A 257 -15.93 -13.48 -0.50
C ILE A 257 -14.72 -14.32 -0.12
N SER A 258 -14.96 -15.22 0.83
CA SER A 258 -14.17 -16.41 1.07
C SER A 258 -15.04 -17.60 0.72
N TYR A 259 -14.43 -18.74 0.44
CA TYR A 259 -15.09 -20.01 0.27
C TYR A 259 -14.23 -21.13 0.86
N ILE A 260 -14.90 -22.10 1.48
CA ILE A 260 -14.31 -23.37 1.83
C ILE A 260 -15.25 -24.52 1.47
N GLY A 261 -14.69 -25.49 0.76
CA GLY A 261 -15.33 -26.75 0.40
C GLY A 261 -14.62 -27.94 1.04
N GLU A 262 -14.91 -29.15 0.54
CA GLU A 262 -14.30 -30.38 1.03
C GLU A 262 -12.82 -30.53 0.65
N ASP A 263 -12.42 -29.99 -0.51
CA ASP A 263 -11.09 -30.20 -1.08
C ASP A 263 -10.18 -28.97 -0.96
N TYR A 264 -10.75 -27.76 -1.03
CA TYR A 264 -9.98 -26.52 -1.03
C TYR A 264 -10.71 -25.38 -0.32
N GLY A 265 -9.97 -24.34 0.00
CA GLY A 265 -10.49 -23.03 0.41
C GLY A 265 -9.79 -21.89 -0.31
N ILE A 266 -10.53 -20.82 -0.57
CA ILE A 266 -10.05 -19.51 -1.01
C ILE A 266 -10.48 -18.53 0.07
N LEU A 267 -9.52 -17.86 0.70
CA LEU A 267 -9.73 -17.06 1.90
C LEU A 267 -9.32 -15.62 1.61
N ASP A 268 -10.21 -14.70 1.94
CA ASP A 268 -10.01 -13.25 1.87
C ASP A 268 -9.83 -12.68 3.28
N GLY A 269 -8.69 -12.05 3.51
CA GLY A 269 -8.29 -11.51 4.81
C GLY A 269 -9.27 -10.48 5.37
N HIS A 270 -9.99 -9.75 4.51
CA HIS A 270 -10.96 -8.73 4.91
C HIS A 270 -12.14 -9.32 5.68
N GLY A 271 -12.49 -10.57 5.38
CA GLY A 271 -13.56 -11.31 6.06
C GLY A 271 -13.10 -12.21 7.19
N ILE A 272 -11.80 -12.32 7.46
CA ILE A 272 -11.27 -13.30 8.41
C ILE A 272 -10.59 -12.62 9.60
N PHE A 273 -9.87 -11.51 9.38
CA PHE A 273 -9.00 -10.93 10.38
C PHE A 273 -9.61 -9.69 11.05
N ILE A 274 -9.79 -9.75 12.37
CA ILE A 274 -10.03 -8.58 13.21
C ILE A 274 -8.68 -7.89 13.45
N THR A 275 -8.61 -6.59 13.21
CA THR A 275 -7.37 -5.79 13.29
C THR A 275 -7.62 -4.47 14.03
N PRO A 276 -6.62 -3.87 14.71
CA PRO A 276 -6.78 -2.58 15.38
C PRO A 276 -6.65 -1.38 14.43
N GLN A 277 -7.53 -0.37 14.56
CA GLN A 277 -7.47 0.89 13.79
C GLN A 277 -6.50 1.91 14.38
N ASN A 278 -6.31 1.88 15.70
CA ASN A 278 -5.60 2.90 16.46
C ASN A 278 -4.31 2.36 17.10
N LEU A 279 -3.78 1.25 16.59
CA LEU A 279 -2.56 0.63 17.08
C LEU A 279 -1.57 0.48 15.95
N TYR A 280 -0.40 1.07 16.12
CA TYR A 280 0.71 0.88 15.21
C TYR A 280 1.54 -0.33 15.60
N ILE A 281 1.69 -1.24 14.65
CA ILE A 281 2.46 -2.46 14.80
C ILE A 281 3.87 -2.20 14.26
N ASN A 282 4.87 -2.25 15.13
CA ASN A 282 6.28 -2.04 14.80
C ASN A 282 7.15 -3.28 15.05
N GLY A 283 6.53 -4.40 15.40
CA GLY A 283 7.17 -5.69 15.59
C GLY A 283 6.84 -6.68 14.49
N LYS A 284 6.98 -7.97 14.83
CA LYS A 284 6.67 -9.08 13.94
C LYS A 284 5.16 -9.23 13.77
N VAL A 285 4.71 -9.30 12.52
CA VAL A 285 3.37 -9.76 12.18
C VAL A 285 3.48 -11.17 11.62
N ARG A 286 2.82 -12.13 12.27
CA ARG A 286 2.85 -13.54 11.88
C ARG A 286 1.46 -14.12 11.71
N VAL A 287 1.33 -15.07 10.78
CA VAL A 287 0.12 -15.86 10.57
C VAL A 287 0.48 -17.34 10.63
N GLN A 288 -0.17 -18.08 11.52
CA GLN A 288 -0.08 -19.53 11.60
C GLN A 288 -1.36 -20.16 11.06
N LEU A 289 -1.22 -21.06 10.08
CA LEU A 289 -2.33 -21.87 9.59
C LEU A 289 -2.32 -23.25 10.26
N VAL A 290 -3.47 -23.67 10.76
CA VAL A 290 -3.72 -25.05 11.23
C VAL A 290 -4.77 -25.65 10.32
N LEU A 291 -4.34 -26.52 9.42
CA LEU A 291 -5.14 -27.06 8.33
C LEU A 291 -5.45 -28.55 8.55
N PRO A 292 -6.44 -29.09 7.82
CA PRO A 292 -6.68 -30.53 7.79
C PRO A 292 -5.43 -31.28 7.31
N LYS A 293 -5.40 -32.58 7.60
CA LYS A 293 -4.28 -33.44 7.17
C LYS A 293 -4.11 -33.36 5.65
N ASP A 294 -2.85 -33.30 5.21
CA ASP A 294 -2.43 -33.28 3.80
C ASP A 294 -2.82 -32.02 3.00
N TRP A 295 -3.53 -31.06 3.62
CA TRP A 295 -3.82 -29.77 3.00
C TRP A 295 -2.56 -28.92 2.88
N LYS A 296 -2.44 -28.21 1.75
CA LYS A 296 -1.35 -27.28 1.46
C LYS A 296 -1.85 -25.85 1.61
N ALA A 297 -0.94 -24.88 1.51
CA ALA A 297 -1.28 -23.46 1.44
C ALA A 297 -0.38 -22.75 0.43
N ILE A 298 -0.95 -21.79 -0.32
CA ILE A 298 -0.19 -20.74 -1.02
C ILE A 298 -0.73 -19.42 -0.53
N THR A 299 0.15 -18.61 0.06
CA THR A 299 -0.14 -17.29 0.60
C THR A 299 0.78 -16.25 -0.05
N PRO A 300 0.40 -14.96 -0.07
CA PRO A 300 1.30 -13.89 -0.49
C PRO A 300 2.43 -13.63 0.52
N TRP A 301 2.37 -14.25 1.70
CA TRP A 301 3.29 -14.02 2.81
C TRP A 301 4.58 -14.84 2.69
N VAL A 302 5.60 -14.46 3.45
CA VAL A 302 6.88 -15.18 3.50
C VAL A 302 6.76 -16.30 4.54
N GLU A 303 7.07 -17.53 4.13
CA GLU A 303 7.01 -18.68 5.03
C GLU A 303 8.30 -18.78 5.85
N GLU A 304 8.19 -18.74 7.19
CA GLU A 304 9.32 -18.90 8.12
C GLU A 304 9.60 -20.38 8.40
N SER A 305 8.52 -21.15 8.53
CA SER A 305 8.51 -22.59 8.77
C SER A 305 7.14 -23.12 8.30
N PRO A 306 6.97 -24.45 8.12
CA PRO A 306 5.72 -25.00 7.58
C PRO A 306 4.46 -24.42 8.23
N PHE A 307 3.64 -23.73 7.43
CA PHE A 307 2.40 -23.07 7.84
C PHE A 307 2.52 -21.92 8.86
N LEU A 308 3.73 -21.40 9.09
CA LEU A 308 3.97 -20.17 9.83
C LEU A 308 4.58 -19.13 8.90
N PHE A 309 3.86 -18.04 8.70
CA PHE A 309 4.21 -16.97 7.78
C PHE A 309 4.48 -15.68 8.53
N ASN A 310 5.29 -14.80 7.93
CA ASN A 310 5.50 -13.43 8.37
C ASN A 310 5.15 -12.42 7.28
N THR A 311 4.83 -11.21 7.75
CA THR A 311 4.60 -10.02 6.92
C THR A 311 5.31 -8.83 7.56
N ASN A 312 5.53 -7.77 6.77
CA ASN A 312 6.11 -6.53 7.30
C ASN A 312 5.05 -5.67 7.99
N TYR A 313 3.82 -5.72 7.49
CA TYR A 313 2.70 -4.90 7.95
C TYR A 313 1.46 -5.75 8.19
N ILE A 314 0.62 -5.31 9.12
CA ILE A 314 -0.65 -5.98 9.42
C ILE A 314 -1.63 -5.88 8.25
N GLN A 315 -1.53 -4.83 7.44
CA GLN A 315 -2.32 -4.63 6.23
C GLN A 315 -2.06 -5.72 5.19
N GLU A 316 -0.84 -6.27 5.12
CA GLU A 316 -0.54 -7.40 4.23
C GLU A 316 -1.26 -8.69 4.66
N VAL A 317 -1.68 -8.79 5.92
CA VAL A 317 -2.51 -9.90 6.39
C VAL A 317 -3.98 -9.65 6.06
N THR A 318 -4.47 -8.44 6.32
CA THR A 318 -5.89 -8.12 6.14
C THR A 318 -6.30 -7.91 4.69
N ASP A 319 -5.47 -7.27 3.86
CA ASP A 319 -5.66 -7.09 2.42
C ASP A 319 -4.93 -8.21 1.67
N SER A 320 -5.39 -9.45 1.86
CA SER A 320 -4.80 -10.62 1.23
C SER A 320 -5.85 -11.62 0.76
N VAL A 321 -5.53 -12.34 -0.31
CA VAL A 321 -6.27 -13.52 -0.73
C VAL A 321 -5.29 -14.69 -0.84
N PHE A 322 -5.69 -15.86 -0.35
CA PHE A 322 -4.84 -17.04 -0.33
C PHE A 322 -5.64 -18.33 -0.46
N CYS A 323 -4.98 -19.42 -0.86
CA CYS A 323 -5.62 -20.71 -1.03
C CYS A 323 -5.06 -21.76 -0.08
N ILE A 324 -5.93 -22.69 0.33
CA ILE A 324 -5.59 -23.85 1.16
C ILE A 324 -6.23 -25.11 0.58
N GLY A 325 -5.70 -26.28 0.92
CA GLY A 325 -6.23 -27.57 0.47
C GLY A 325 -5.57 -28.11 -0.80
N ASP A 326 -6.38 -28.68 -1.69
CA ASP A 326 -5.96 -29.24 -2.97
C ASP A 326 -6.23 -28.26 -4.13
N PHE A 327 -5.16 -27.88 -4.80
CA PHE A 327 -5.17 -26.91 -5.88
C PHE A 327 -4.00 -27.16 -6.82
N GLN A 328 -4.16 -26.73 -8.07
CA GLN A 328 -3.09 -26.70 -9.06
C GLN A 328 -2.51 -25.30 -9.13
N PHE A 329 -1.20 -25.15 -9.37
CA PHE A 329 -0.62 -23.83 -9.53
C PHE A 329 0.58 -23.84 -10.47
N VAL A 330 0.84 -22.68 -11.04
CA VAL A 330 2.05 -22.38 -11.80
C VAL A 330 2.72 -21.17 -11.16
N LYS A 331 4.04 -21.27 -10.95
CA LYS A 331 4.89 -20.15 -10.51
C LYS A 331 5.60 -19.55 -11.73
N ARG A 332 5.63 -18.21 -11.80
CA ARG A 332 6.52 -17.45 -12.68
C ARG A 332 7.34 -16.48 -11.84
N GLU A 333 8.57 -16.25 -12.28
CA GLU A 333 9.43 -15.22 -11.72
C GLU A 333 9.57 -14.09 -12.74
N PHE A 334 9.49 -12.85 -12.29
CA PHE A 334 9.71 -11.67 -13.13
C PHE A 334 10.47 -10.62 -12.32
N GLY A 335 11.75 -10.46 -12.64
CA GLY A 335 12.70 -9.79 -11.73
C GLY A 335 12.84 -10.58 -10.42
N GLU A 336 12.78 -9.88 -9.29
CA GLU A 336 12.83 -10.48 -7.94
C GLU A 336 11.44 -10.88 -7.39
N LYS A 337 10.41 -10.78 -8.24
CA LYS A 337 9.01 -11.01 -7.88
C LYS A 337 8.55 -12.40 -8.29
N GLU A 338 7.63 -12.95 -7.50
CA GLU A 338 7.03 -14.26 -7.73
C GLU A 338 5.53 -14.08 -8.01
N LEU A 339 5.08 -14.57 -9.16
CA LEU A 339 3.66 -14.66 -9.50
C LEU A 339 3.20 -16.10 -9.36
N PHE A 340 2.12 -16.31 -8.62
CA PHE A 340 1.42 -17.57 -8.53
C PHE A 340 0.09 -17.44 -9.26
N ILE A 341 -0.11 -18.26 -10.31
CA ILE A 341 -1.43 -18.52 -10.87
C ILE A 341 -1.93 -19.81 -10.25
N VAL A 342 -3.03 -19.73 -9.53
CA VAL A 342 -3.61 -20.87 -8.81
C VAL A 342 -4.95 -21.23 -9.44
N TYR A 343 -5.24 -22.51 -9.53
CA TYR A 343 -6.56 -23.04 -9.85
C TYR A 343 -7.09 -23.92 -8.74
N CYS A 344 -8.28 -23.54 -8.26
CA CYS A 344 -9.04 -24.28 -7.28
C CYS A 344 -10.26 -24.92 -7.95
N GLY A 345 -10.19 -26.23 -8.14
CA GLY A 345 -11.23 -27.03 -8.77
C GLY A 345 -10.71 -28.42 -9.16
N LYS A 346 -11.61 -29.26 -9.71
CA LYS A 346 -11.31 -30.68 -9.99
C LYS A 346 -10.90 -30.98 -11.43
N ARG A 347 -10.89 -29.98 -12.32
CA ARG A 347 -10.64 -30.19 -13.74
C ARG A 347 -9.14 -30.31 -14.01
N ASN A 348 -8.79 -31.08 -15.04
CA ASN A 348 -7.47 -30.96 -15.64
C ASN A 348 -7.46 -29.73 -16.55
N ILE A 349 -6.76 -28.69 -16.12
CA ILE A 349 -6.70 -27.39 -16.79
C ILE A 349 -5.69 -27.34 -17.95
N GLY A 350 -4.90 -28.41 -18.15
CA GLY A 350 -3.87 -28.46 -19.18
C GLY A 350 -2.94 -27.24 -19.15
N SER A 351 -2.65 -26.66 -20.32
CA SER A 351 -1.77 -25.50 -20.45
C SER A 351 -2.44 -24.15 -20.14
N GLU A 352 -3.70 -24.13 -19.69
CA GLU A 352 -4.43 -22.86 -19.49
C GLU A 352 -3.82 -22.02 -18.37
N LEU A 353 -3.31 -22.66 -17.30
CA LEU A 353 -2.64 -21.93 -16.22
C LEU A 353 -1.34 -21.29 -16.68
N ASP A 354 -0.56 -21.99 -17.48
CA ASP A 354 0.65 -21.43 -18.07
C ASP A 354 0.33 -20.20 -18.93
N ARG A 355 -0.73 -20.27 -19.76
CA ARG A 355 -1.16 -19.12 -20.58
C ARG A 355 -1.54 -17.92 -19.72
N ARG A 356 -2.35 -18.13 -18.67
CA ARG A 356 -2.73 -17.06 -17.73
C ARG A 356 -1.51 -16.48 -17.03
N ALA A 357 -0.55 -17.31 -16.66
CA ALA A 357 0.69 -16.88 -16.02
C ALA A 357 1.52 -15.99 -16.95
N ASP A 358 1.68 -16.41 -18.20
CA ASP A 358 2.46 -15.66 -19.19
C ASP A 358 1.79 -14.32 -19.54
N ILE A 359 0.45 -14.29 -19.61
CA ILE A 359 -0.34 -13.05 -19.78
C ILE A 359 -0.16 -12.10 -18.60
N ALA A 360 -0.32 -12.60 -17.38
CA ALA A 360 -0.15 -11.80 -16.18
C ALA A 360 1.27 -11.24 -16.06
N VAL A 361 2.32 -12.01 -16.41
CA VAL A 361 3.70 -11.51 -16.48
C VAL A 361 3.84 -10.37 -17.49
N LYS A 362 3.26 -10.49 -18.69
CA LYS A 362 3.27 -9.40 -19.70
C LYS A 362 2.61 -8.13 -19.18
N ILE A 363 1.46 -8.28 -18.51
CA ILE A 363 0.72 -7.17 -17.90
C ILE A 363 1.56 -6.51 -16.79
N PHE A 364 2.14 -7.30 -15.88
CA PHE A 364 3.03 -6.78 -14.84
C PHE A 364 4.23 -6.05 -15.44
N ASN A 365 4.85 -6.57 -16.50
CA ASN A 365 5.97 -5.91 -17.16
C ASN A 365 5.57 -4.55 -17.77
N ASP A 366 4.40 -4.45 -18.42
CA ASP A 366 3.91 -3.16 -18.92
C ASP A 366 3.68 -2.17 -17.77
N TYR A 367 2.95 -2.56 -16.73
CA TYR A 367 2.69 -1.67 -15.59
C TYR A 367 3.95 -1.26 -14.84
N THR A 368 4.86 -2.19 -14.54
CA THR A 368 6.11 -1.87 -13.84
C THR A 368 7.01 -0.96 -14.66
N SER A 369 7.02 -1.10 -16.00
CA SER A 369 7.76 -0.19 -16.88
C SER A 369 7.23 1.25 -16.85
N ARG A 370 5.92 1.43 -16.62
CA ARG A 370 5.24 2.74 -16.60
C ARG A 370 5.24 3.37 -15.21
N PHE A 371 4.97 2.57 -14.18
CA PHE A 371 4.60 3.06 -12.84
C PHE A 371 5.63 2.69 -11.76
N GLY A 372 6.67 1.97 -12.14
CA GLY A 372 7.70 1.50 -11.21
C GLY A 372 7.29 0.25 -10.44
N ASN A 373 8.20 -0.19 -9.57
CA ASN A 373 8.05 -1.44 -8.84
C ASN A 373 7.02 -1.33 -7.69
N PHE A 374 6.48 -2.46 -7.25
CA PHE A 374 5.52 -2.60 -6.15
C PHE A 374 6.15 -3.29 -4.93
N PRO A 375 5.61 -3.10 -3.70
CA PRO A 375 6.35 -3.40 -2.47
C PRO A 375 6.42 -4.90 -2.11
N PHE A 376 5.46 -5.70 -2.57
CA PHE A 376 5.37 -7.12 -2.19
C PHE A 376 6.22 -8.02 -3.06
N LYS A 377 6.67 -9.16 -2.50
CA LYS A 377 7.48 -10.15 -3.20
C LYS A 377 6.64 -11.15 -3.99
N LYS A 378 5.47 -11.53 -3.47
CA LYS A 378 4.58 -12.54 -4.05
C LYS A 378 3.24 -11.93 -4.41
N TYR A 379 2.67 -12.33 -5.53
CA TYR A 379 1.32 -11.99 -5.96
C TYR A 379 0.55 -13.25 -6.36
N LEU A 380 -0.71 -13.36 -5.94
CA LEU A 380 -1.55 -14.54 -6.18
C LEU A 380 -2.74 -14.16 -7.07
N ALA A 381 -2.83 -14.76 -8.25
CA ALA A 381 -4.04 -14.73 -9.07
C ALA A 381 -4.72 -16.10 -9.01
N ILE A 382 -5.83 -16.18 -8.30
CA ILE A 382 -6.56 -17.42 -8.03
C ILE A 382 -7.76 -17.51 -8.96
N PHE A 383 -7.92 -18.65 -9.63
CA PHE A 383 -9.07 -18.93 -10.47
C PHE A 383 -9.82 -20.14 -9.94
N ALA A 384 -11.14 -20.02 -9.83
CA ALA A 384 -11.98 -21.07 -9.27
C ALA A 384 -13.14 -21.45 -10.19
N ASP A 385 -13.53 -22.71 -10.13
CA ASP A 385 -14.82 -23.14 -10.66
C ASP A 385 -15.96 -22.59 -9.82
N LYS A 386 -17.18 -22.67 -10.35
CA LYS A 386 -18.38 -22.46 -9.54
C LYS A 386 -18.39 -23.46 -8.39
N THR A 387 -18.83 -22.99 -7.24
CA THR A 387 -19.08 -23.83 -6.07
C THR A 387 -20.19 -24.85 -6.36
N PRO A 388 -20.34 -25.92 -5.55
CA PRO A 388 -21.38 -26.93 -5.76
C PRO A 388 -22.82 -26.39 -5.81
N ASP A 389 -23.09 -25.28 -5.14
CA ASP A 389 -24.37 -24.55 -5.16
C ASP A 389 -24.47 -23.51 -6.31
N GLY A 390 -23.52 -23.53 -7.26
CA GLY A 390 -23.55 -22.77 -8.49
C GLY A 390 -23.10 -21.31 -8.37
N LYS A 391 -22.47 -20.92 -7.27
CA LYS A 391 -22.01 -19.55 -7.01
C LYS A 391 -20.56 -19.35 -7.44
N TYR A 392 -20.20 -18.10 -7.72
CA TYR A 392 -18.80 -17.76 -7.98
C TYR A 392 -18.04 -17.55 -6.67
N ILE A 393 -16.72 -17.45 -6.78
CA ILE A 393 -15.85 -17.01 -5.69
C ILE A 393 -15.13 -15.78 -6.20
N HIS A 394 -15.19 -14.69 -5.43
CA HIS A 394 -14.48 -13.46 -5.73
C HIS A 394 -13.79 -12.97 -4.48
N GLY A 395 -12.53 -12.59 -4.62
CA GLY A 395 -11.73 -12.00 -3.56
C GLY A 395 -10.84 -10.95 -4.19
N SER A 396 -10.68 -9.82 -3.51
CA SER A 396 -9.85 -8.74 -4.02
C SER A 396 -8.94 -8.25 -2.90
N ALA A 397 -7.65 -8.41 -3.12
CA ALA A 397 -6.59 -7.89 -2.27
C ALA A 397 -5.81 -6.87 -3.08
N HIS A 398 -6.10 -5.59 -2.87
CA HIS A 398 -5.66 -4.50 -3.75
C HIS A 398 -4.13 -4.34 -3.81
N GLY A 399 -3.38 -5.01 -2.93
CA GLY A 399 -1.93 -5.18 -3.07
C GLY A 399 -1.45 -6.59 -3.42
N LEU A 400 -2.12 -7.66 -3.00
CA LEU A 400 -1.47 -8.98 -2.89
C LEU A 400 -2.06 -10.10 -3.76
N GLY A 401 -3.21 -9.86 -4.40
CA GLY A 401 -3.81 -10.84 -5.27
C GLY A 401 -5.28 -10.64 -5.55
N PHE A 402 -5.86 -11.54 -6.32
CA PHE A 402 -7.31 -11.61 -6.54
C PHE A 402 -7.77 -13.06 -6.69
N ALA A 403 -9.08 -13.28 -6.53
CA ALA A 403 -9.77 -14.50 -6.90
C ALA A 403 -10.89 -14.20 -7.90
N GLY A 404 -10.97 -15.01 -8.95
CA GLY A 404 -11.99 -14.86 -9.99
C GLY A 404 -12.40 -16.17 -10.66
N PRO A 405 -13.38 -16.14 -11.57
CA PRO A 405 -13.89 -17.34 -12.21
C PRO A 405 -12.93 -17.95 -13.23
N MET A 406 -12.75 -19.27 -13.18
CA MET A 406 -11.96 -20.03 -14.14
C MET A 406 -12.63 -20.07 -15.53
N GLU A 407 -13.96 -20.04 -15.61
CA GLU A 407 -14.71 -20.05 -16.87
C GLU A 407 -14.60 -18.75 -17.68
N MET A 408 -13.95 -17.72 -17.14
CA MET A 408 -13.69 -16.48 -17.85
C MET A 408 -12.79 -16.74 -19.07
N VAL A 409 -13.21 -16.30 -20.25
CA VAL A 409 -12.51 -16.52 -21.52
C VAL A 409 -12.04 -15.22 -22.18
N PRO A 410 -11.00 -15.28 -23.02
CA PRO A 410 -10.58 -14.14 -23.84
C PRO A 410 -11.72 -13.59 -24.72
N PRO A 411 -11.75 -12.27 -24.99
CA PRO A 411 -10.81 -11.26 -24.52
C PRO A 411 -11.14 -10.71 -23.12
N PHE A 412 -12.33 -10.99 -22.57
CA PHE A 412 -12.78 -10.51 -21.25
C PHE A 412 -11.83 -10.96 -20.11
N LEU A 413 -11.25 -12.15 -20.21
CA LEU A 413 -10.21 -12.62 -19.28
C LEU A 413 -9.03 -11.65 -19.17
N TYR A 414 -8.57 -11.09 -20.28
CA TYR A 414 -7.35 -10.28 -20.31
C TYR A 414 -7.56 -8.93 -19.66
N GLN A 415 -8.72 -8.30 -19.90
CA GLN A 415 -9.07 -7.05 -19.22
C GLN A 415 -9.24 -7.23 -17.71
N PHE A 416 -9.79 -8.37 -17.27
CA PHE A 416 -10.01 -8.63 -15.85
C PHE A 416 -8.68 -8.80 -15.13
N ILE A 417 -7.76 -9.61 -15.68
CA ILE A 417 -6.41 -9.75 -15.12
C ILE A 417 -5.70 -8.39 -15.07
N ALA A 418 -5.81 -7.58 -16.12
CA ALA A 418 -5.21 -6.25 -16.14
C ALA A 418 -5.81 -5.30 -15.10
N HIS A 419 -7.15 -5.28 -14.97
CA HIS A 419 -7.89 -4.50 -13.97
C HIS A 419 -7.43 -4.83 -12.55
N GLU A 420 -7.48 -6.11 -12.17
CA GLU A 420 -7.11 -6.55 -10.81
C GLU A 420 -5.63 -6.32 -10.51
N ILE A 421 -4.74 -6.49 -11.50
CA ILE A 421 -3.31 -6.18 -11.31
C ILE A 421 -3.10 -4.67 -11.17
N PHE A 422 -3.82 -3.82 -11.90
CA PHE A 422 -3.63 -2.37 -11.80
C PHE A 422 -4.02 -1.81 -10.42
N HIS A 423 -4.92 -2.49 -9.70
CA HIS A 423 -5.26 -2.11 -8.32
C HIS A 423 -4.05 -2.05 -7.38
N VAL A 424 -2.97 -2.80 -7.68
CA VAL A 424 -1.68 -2.67 -6.98
C VAL A 424 -1.22 -1.22 -6.89
N TRP A 425 -1.35 -0.47 -7.98
CA TRP A 425 -1.03 0.96 -8.01
C TRP A 425 -2.22 1.80 -7.57
N ASN A 426 -3.42 1.54 -8.09
CA ASN A 426 -4.62 2.35 -7.86
C ASN A 426 -5.67 1.61 -7.01
N GLY A 427 -5.62 1.81 -5.69
CA GLY A 427 -6.38 1.08 -4.68
C GLY A 427 -5.45 0.55 -3.58
N GLY A 428 -4.27 0.05 -3.98
CA GLY A 428 -3.18 -0.39 -3.11
C GLY A 428 -2.24 0.76 -2.70
N ILE A 429 -1.36 1.21 -3.61
CA ILE A 429 -0.35 2.25 -3.31
C ILE A 429 -0.96 3.64 -3.13
N ILE A 430 -1.82 4.08 -4.05
CA ILE A 430 -2.63 5.29 -3.88
C ILE A 430 -4.08 4.89 -3.65
N ASN A 431 -4.79 5.61 -2.79
CA ASN A 431 -6.18 5.30 -2.49
C ASN A 431 -7.03 6.56 -2.32
N GLN A 432 -8.33 6.39 -2.56
CA GLN A 432 -9.32 7.46 -2.47
C GLN A 432 -9.55 7.94 -1.04
N LYS A 433 -9.80 9.24 -0.88
CA LYS A 433 -10.11 9.87 0.42
C LYS A 433 -11.53 9.57 0.88
N SER A 434 -12.45 9.41 -0.06
CA SER A 434 -13.85 9.09 0.22
C SER A 434 -14.41 8.13 -0.84
N TYR A 435 -15.62 7.64 -0.61
CA TYR A 435 -16.34 6.79 -1.57
C TYR A 435 -16.79 7.50 -2.86
N TYR A 436 -16.56 8.82 -3.00
CA TYR A 436 -16.99 9.61 -4.16
C TYR A 436 -15.91 9.75 -5.24
N GLU A 437 -14.66 9.41 -4.92
CA GLU A 437 -13.54 9.36 -5.87
C GLU A 437 -13.45 8.02 -6.61
N VAL A 438 -14.48 7.17 -6.48
CA VAL A 438 -14.52 5.83 -7.07
C VAL A 438 -14.44 5.84 -8.59
N TRP A 439 -14.83 6.93 -9.24
CA TRP A 439 -14.64 7.09 -10.69
C TRP A 439 -13.15 7.04 -11.09
N PHE A 440 -12.26 7.53 -10.23
CA PHE A 440 -10.82 7.46 -10.45
C PHE A 440 -10.28 6.11 -9.98
N LYS A 441 -10.77 5.57 -8.86
CA LYS A 441 -10.32 4.25 -8.39
C LYS A 441 -10.73 3.12 -9.34
N GLU A 442 -11.99 3.05 -9.74
CA GLU A 442 -12.54 1.97 -10.56
C GLU A 442 -12.55 2.31 -12.04
N GLY A 443 -12.99 3.52 -12.41
CA GLY A 443 -13.11 3.92 -13.81
C GLY A 443 -11.75 4.03 -14.53
N VAL A 444 -10.75 4.64 -13.89
CA VAL A 444 -9.39 4.69 -14.47
C VAL A 444 -8.76 3.29 -14.47
N THR A 445 -8.99 2.47 -13.45
CA THR A 445 -8.51 1.08 -13.42
C THR A 445 -9.14 0.25 -14.54
N GLN A 446 -10.42 0.44 -14.81
CA GLN A 446 -11.13 -0.18 -15.93
C GLN A 446 -10.52 0.24 -17.27
N TYR A 447 -10.18 1.52 -17.44
CA TYR A 447 -9.46 1.99 -18.64
C TYR A 447 -8.08 1.34 -18.78
N TYR A 448 -7.32 1.19 -17.69
CA TYR A 448 -6.06 0.44 -17.72
C TYR A 448 -6.26 -1.04 -18.00
N GLY A 449 -7.38 -1.62 -17.56
CA GLY A 449 -7.83 -2.96 -17.96
C GLY A 449 -8.02 -3.08 -19.47
N TYR A 450 -8.43 -2.01 -20.16
CA TYR A 450 -8.59 -1.98 -21.61
C TYR A 450 -7.30 -1.65 -22.38
N ILE A 451 -6.53 -0.66 -21.96
CA ILE A 451 -5.39 -0.22 -22.77
C ILE A 451 -4.15 -1.10 -22.59
N THR A 452 -3.99 -1.72 -21.42
CA THR A 452 -2.77 -2.48 -21.08
C THR A 452 -2.63 -3.76 -21.88
N PRO A 453 -3.65 -4.62 -22.03
CA PRO A 453 -3.49 -5.81 -22.85
C PRO A 453 -3.25 -5.48 -24.33
N TYR A 454 -3.76 -4.36 -24.84
CA TYR A 454 -3.41 -3.86 -26.17
C TYR A 454 -1.93 -3.45 -26.24
N ARG A 455 -1.47 -2.60 -25.31
CA ARG A 455 -0.07 -2.15 -25.23
C ARG A 455 0.93 -3.31 -25.08
N ALA A 456 0.54 -4.37 -24.35
CA ALA A 456 1.32 -5.58 -24.16
C ALA A 456 1.21 -6.59 -25.34
N GLY A 457 0.48 -6.26 -26.41
CA GLY A 457 0.31 -7.11 -27.59
C GLY A 457 -0.47 -8.41 -27.31
N ILE A 458 -1.34 -8.41 -26.31
CA ILE A 458 -2.19 -9.54 -25.93
C ILE A 458 -3.47 -9.58 -26.79
N TYR A 459 -4.01 -8.41 -27.13
CA TYR A 459 -5.10 -8.28 -28.10
C TYR A 459 -4.92 -7.11 -29.06
N SER A 460 -5.72 -7.07 -30.14
CA SER A 460 -5.61 -6.08 -31.21
C SER A 460 -6.14 -4.69 -30.81
N GLU A 461 -5.79 -3.69 -31.60
CA GLU A 461 -6.33 -2.34 -31.50
C GLU A 461 -7.86 -2.31 -31.69
N GLU A 462 -8.38 -3.11 -32.62
CA GLU A 462 -9.83 -3.27 -32.83
C GLU A 462 -10.54 -3.75 -31.56
N GLN A 463 -9.93 -4.69 -30.83
CA GLN A 463 -10.48 -5.17 -29.56
C GLN A 463 -10.47 -4.06 -28.50
N PHE A 464 -9.38 -3.28 -28.39
CA PHE A 464 -9.31 -2.13 -27.50
C PHE A 464 -10.41 -1.09 -27.76
N TYR A 465 -10.55 -0.64 -29.02
CA TYR A 465 -11.59 0.32 -29.38
C TYR A 465 -13.00 -0.26 -29.32
N GLY A 466 -13.14 -1.57 -29.52
CA GLY A 466 -14.41 -2.29 -29.33
C GLY A 466 -14.96 -2.14 -27.91
N TYR A 467 -14.11 -2.22 -26.88
CA TYR A 467 -14.52 -2.00 -25.49
C TYR A 467 -15.00 -0.56 -25.26
N LEU A 468 -14.23 0.43 -25.69
CA LEU A 468 -14.60 1.84 -25.55
C LEU A 468 -15.88 2.18 -26.31
N SER A 469 -16.04 1.63 -27.52
CA SER A 469 -17.27 1.80 -28.31
C SER A 469 -18.48 1.17 -27.63
N SER A 470 -18.34 -0.03 -27.07
CA SER A 470 -19.40 -0.69 -26.29
C SER A 470 -19.79 0.14 -25.07
N ASP A 471 -18.81 0.66 -24.34
CA ASP A 471 -19.05 1.52 -23.17
C ASP A 471 -19.74 2.82 -23.57
N TYR A 472 -19.34 3.43 -24.69
CA TYR A 472 -19.96 4.65 -25.21
C TYR A 472 -21.42 4.42 -25.65
N GLN A 473 -21.72 3.27 -26.26
CA GLN A 473 -23.08 2.89 -26.67
C GLN A 473 -24.02 2.69 -25.48
N GLU A 474 -23.54 2.20 -24.34
CA GLU A 474 -24.38 2.13 -23.14
C GLU A 474 -24.48 3.48 -22.43
N TYR A 475 -23.38 4.22 -22.35
CA TYR A 475 -23.38 5.59 -21.81
C TYR A 475 -24.38 6.49 -22.55
N ILE A 476 -24.43 6.43 -23.89
CA ILE A 476 -25.29 7.33 -24.65
C ILE A 476 -26.78 7.09 -24.39
N LYS A 477 -27.19 5.83 -24.17
CA LYS A 477 -28.58 5.49 -23.81
C LYS A 477 -28.99 6.16 -22.49
N ILE A 478 -28.11 6.09 -21.49
CA ILE A 478 -28.32 6.71 -20.15
C ILE A 478 -28.31 8.24 -20.25
N TYR A 479 -27.41 8.78 -21.08
CA TYR A 479 -27.36 10.22 -21.30
C TYR A 479 -28.63 10.75 -21.96
N GLU A 480 -29.13 10.08 -23.00
CA GLU A 480 -30.31 10.49 -23.76
C GLU A 480 -31.62 10.26 -22.99
N SER A 481 -31.67 9.30 -22.06
CA SER A 481 -32.81 9.15 -21.15
C SER A 481 -32.88 10.24 -20.08
N GLY A 482 -31.78 10.97 -19.85
CA GLY A 482 -31.67 11.99 -18.81
C GLY A 482 -31.23 11.45 -17.44
N ASP A 483 -30.91 10.16 -17.34
CA ASP A 483 -30.55 9.48 -16.09
C ASP A 483 -29.06 9.59 -15.75
N ASP A 484 -28.26 10.26 -16.58
CA ASP A 484 -26.82 10.43 -16.34
C ASP A 484 -26.53 11.14 -15.01
N ILE A 485 -25.46 10.66 -14.36
CA ILE A 485 -24.97 11.13 -13.06
C ILE A 485 -23.52 11.62 -13.25
N ALA A 486 -23.19 12.75 -12.61
CA ALA A 486 -21.83 13.23 -12.55
C ALA A 486 -20.93 12.22 -11.81
N LEU A 487 -19.72 11.97 -12.30
CA LEU A 487 -18.81 10.97 -11.73
C LEU A 487 -18.55 11.19 -10.24
N ALA A 488 -18.29 12.44 -9.84
CA ALA A 488 -18.04 12.80 -8.44
C ALA A 488 -19.28 12.70 -7.52
N ARG A 489 -20.45 12.36 -8.06
CA ARG A 489 -21.68 12.11 -7.28
C ARG A 489 -22.00 10.63 -7.12
N VAL A 490 -21.23 9.75 -7.77
CA VAL A 490 -21.37 8.31 -7.57
C VAL A 490 -20.65 7.91 -6.29
N ASN A 491 -21.40 7.36 -5.34
CA ASN A 491 -20.86 6.80 -4.13
C ASN A 491 -20.63 5.29 -4.33
N GLU A 492 -19.42 4.81 -4.06
CA GLU A 492 -19.02 3.41 -4.24
C GLU A 492 -19.95 2.41 -3.56
N GLN A 493 -20.26 2.62 -2.28
CA GLN A 493 -21.07 1.66 -1.52
C GLN A 493 -22.48 1.51 -2.10
N ILE A 494 -23.06 2.63 -2.54
CA ILE A 494 -24.37 2.65 -3.19
C ILE A 494 -24.28 1.97 -4.55
N ALA A 495 -23.27 2.31 -5.37
CA ALA A 495 -23.08 1.73 -6.69
C ALA A 495 -22.85 0.21 -6.66
N ARG A 496 -22.06 -0.28 -5.70
CA ARG A 496 -21.84 -1.71 -5.47
C ARG A 496 -23.12 -2.41 -5.01
N LYS A 497 -23.85 -1.82 -4.07
CA LYS A 497 -25.14 -2.35 -3.61
C LYS A 497 -26.16 -2.44 -4.74
N GLU A 498 -26.30 -1.40 -5.56
CA GLU A 498 -27.19 -1.42 -6.73
C GLU A 498 -26.72 -2.46 -7.76
N GLY A 499 -25.41 -2.49 -8.03
CA GLY A 499 -24.76 -3.48 -8.89
C GLY A 499 -25.02 -4.93 -8.48
N HIS A 500 -25.06 -5.22 -7.18
CA HIS A 500 -25.36 -6.53 -6.63
C HIS A 500 -26.77 -7.02 -7.00
N TYR A 501 -27.76 -6.13 -7.04
CA TYR A 501 -29.12 -6.48 -7.44
C TYR A 501 -29.31 -6.42 -8.96
N GLN A 502 -28.58 -5.52 -9.64
CA GLN A 502 -28.70 -5.26 -11.06
C GLN A 502 -27.33 -4.80 -11.64
N ALA A 503 -26.66 -5.67 -12.42
CA ALA A 503 -25.35 -5.38 -13.05
C ALA A 503 -25.32 -4.05 -13.77
N ASP A 504 -26.37 -3.82 -14.56
CA ASP A 504 -26.53 -2.68 -15.43
C ASP A 504 -27.19 -1.50 -14.72
N SER A 505 -27.18 -1.48 -13.38
CA SER A 505 -27.58 -0.30 -12.62
C SER A 505 -26.75 0.90 -13.06
N ILE A 506 -27.45 2.04 -13.19
CA ILE A 506 -26.87 3.26 -13.77
C ILE A 506 -25.61 3.68 -13.02
N ARG A 507 -25.59 3.59 -11.68
CA ARG A 507 -24.40 3.94 -10.88
C ARG A 507 -23.23 2.99 -11.10
N ASN A 508 -23.48 1.68 -11.22
CA ASN A 508 -22.41 0.71 -11.52
C ASN A 508 -21.81 0.98 -12.90
N LEU A 509 -22.67 1.18 -13.90
CA LEU A 509 -22.23 1.51 -15.25
C LEU A 509 -21.43 2.82 -15.29
N ILE A 510 -21.89 3.85 -14.59
CA ILE A 510 -21.18 5.13 -14.53
C ILE A 510 -19.82 5.00 -13.81
N MET A 511 -19.77 4.25 -12.71
CA MET A 511 -18.56 4.01 -11.92
C MET A 511 -17.43 3.39 -12.76
N TYR A 512 -17.75 2.36 -13.54
CA TYR A 512 -16.76 1.65 -14.37
C TYR A 512 -16.66 2.22 -15.78
N ARG A 513 -17.75 2.17 -16.57
CA ARG A 513 -17.73 2.43 -18.01
C ARG A 513 -17.63 3.92 -18.34
N LYS A 514 -18.49 4.76 -17.77
CA LYS A 514 -18.35 6.22 -17.96
C LYS A 514 -17.03 6.73 -17.38
N GLY A 515 -16.60 6.20 -16.23
CA GLY A 515 -15.29 6.46 -15.65
C GLY A 515 -14.15 6.14 -16.62
N ALA A 516 -14.18 4.96 -17.27
CA ALA A 516 -13.18 4.57 -18.27
C ALA A 516 -13.18 5.45 -19.52
N LEU A 517 -14.37 5.87 -19.99
CA LEU A 517 -14.48 6.80 -21.12
C LEU A 517 -13.89 8.18 -20.79
N VAL A 518 -14.12 8.68 -19.57
CA VAL A 518 -13.53 9.95 -19.10
C VAL A 518 -12.01 9.81 -18.93
N ALA A 519 -11.53 8.65 -18.47
CA ALA A 519 -10.08 8.36 -18.40
C ALA A 519 -9.43 8.34 -19.79
N TRP A 520 -10.05 7.69 -20.78
CA TRP A 520 -9.61 7.73 -22.17
C TRP A 520 -9.61 9.16 -22.74
N LEU A 521 -10.67 9.92 -22.48
CA LEU A 521 -10.76 11.31 -22.96
C LEU A 521 -9.67 12.17 -22.32
N MET A 522 -9.42 11.98 -21.03
CA MET A 522 -8.34 12.64 -20.31
C MET A 522 -6.98 12.29 -20.91
N ASP A 523 -6.71 11.01 -21.22
CA ASP A 523 -5.48 10.58 -21.89
C ASP A 523 -5.26 11.33 -23.22
N LYS A 524 -6.29 11.42 -24.06
CA LYS A 524 -6.25 12.13 -25.34
C LYS A 524 -6.07 13.64 -25.20
N GLU A 525 -6.80 14.27 -24.27
CA GLU A 525 -6.68 15.71 -24.06
C GLU A 525 -5.34 16.08 -23.43
N ILE A 526 -4.75 15.24 -22.57
CA ILE A 526 -3.39 15.47 -22.04
C ILE A 526 -2.39 15.43 -23.19
N ASN A 527 -2.49 14.38 -24.01
CA ASN A 527 -1.63 14.21 -25.17
C ASN A 527 -1.70 15.44 -26.09
N LYS A 528 -2.90 15.90 -26.41
CA LYS A 528 -3.11 17.09 -27.23
C LYS A 528 -2.59 18.37 -26.57
N ALA A 529 -2.92 18.59 -25.30
CA ALA A 529 -2.52 19.78 -24.53
C ALA A 529 -1.00 19.91 -24.41
N THR A 530 -0.28 18.79 -24.45
CA THR A 530 1.18 18.72 -24.29
C THR A 530 1.91 18.37 -25.59
N ASN A 531 1.26 18.49 -26.75
CA ASN A 531 1.84 18.18 -28.06
C ASN A 531 2.49 16.78 -28.14
N GLY A 532 1.90 15.80 -27.47
CA GLY A 532 2.35 14.42 -27.44
C GLY A 532 3.35 14.07 -26.33
N GLU A 533 3.80 15.05 -25.54
CA GLU A 533 4.84 14.82 -24.52
C GLU A 533 4.35 14.05 -23.30
N LYS A 534 3.07 14.22 -22.92
CA LYS A 534 2.47 13.58 -21.75
C LYS A 534 1.18 12.86 -22.08
N ASN A 535 0.78 11.96 -21.19
CA ASN A 535 -0.48 11.23 -21.28
C ASN A 535 -1.00 10.86 -19.87
N LEU A 536 -2.02 10.01 -19.76
CA LEU A 536 -2.58 9.63 -18.47
C LEU A 536 -1.56 8.90 -17.57
N ASP A 537 -0.58 8.21 -18.13
CA ASP A 537 0.49 7.55 -17.37
C ASP A 537 1.28 8.59 -16.55
N ASP A 538 1.48 9.82 -17.06
CA ASP A 538 2.14 10.92 -16.33
C ASP A 538 1.34 11.37 -15.11
N LEU A 539 0.01 11.41 -15.22
CA LEU A 539 -0.86 11.72 -14.09
C LEU A 539 -0.73 10.63 -13.02
N ILE A 540 -0.80 9.35 -13.42
CA ILE A 540 -0.66 8.24 -12.47
C ILE A 540 0.71 8.24 -11.81
N ARG A 541 1.80 8.48 -12.55
CA ARG A 541 3.16 8.62 -11.97
C ARG A 541 3.24 9.74 -10.94
N TYR A 542 2.68 10.91 -11.28
CA TYR A 542 2.64 12.03 -10.34
C TYR A 542 1.84 11.67 -9.08
N MET A 543 0.67 11.05 -9.25
CA MET A 543 -0.18 10.60 -8.14
C MET A 543 0.56 9.60 -7.24
N LEU A 544 1.22 8.58 -7.82
CA LEU A 544 2.01 7.59 -7.10
C LEU A 544 3.18 8.20 -6.33
N SER A 545 3.77 9.28 -6.84
CA SER A 545 4.88 9.97 -6.16
C SER A 545 4.41 10.80 -4.96
N PHE A 546 3.23 11.43 -5.07
CA PHE A 546 2.79 12.43 -4.09
C PHE A 546 1.73 11.93 -3.10
N TYR A 547 1.00 10.86 -3.46
CA TYR A 547 -0.13 10.32 -2.68
C TYR A 547 0.11 8.91 -2.15
N ARG A 548 1.34 8.39 -2.18
CA ARG A 548 1.69 7.08 -1.61
C ARG A 548 1.29 6.93 -0.13
N ASP A 549 1.45 8.00 0.64
CA ASP A 549 1.22 8.00 2.09
C ASP A 549 -0.03 8.82 2.49
N LYS A 550 -0.89 9.17 1.54
CA LYS A 550 -2.12 9.94 1.83
C LYS A 550 -3.21 9.67 0.81
N ASN A 551 -4.45 9.70 1.26
CA ASN A 551 -5.58 9.50 0.35
C ASN A 551 -5.87 10.74 -0.49
N TYR A 552 -6.24 10.56 -1.76
CA TYR A 552 -6.53 11.64 -2.71
C TYR A 552 -8.03 11.97 -2.82
N SER A 553 -8.35 13.24 -3.05
CA SER A 553 -9.68 13.71 -3.45
C SER A 553 -9.77 14.02 -4.96
N SER A 554 -10.98 14.28 -5.47
CA SER A 554 -11.14 14.75 -6.86
C SER A 554 -10.40 16.07 -7.13
N ASP A 555 -10.36 16.98 -6.15
CA ASP A 555 -9.61 18.25 -6.26
C ASP A 555 -8.09 18.03 -6.30
N ASP A 556 -7.61 16.99 -5.62
CA ASP A 556 -6.20 16.61 -5.64
C ASP A 556 -5.78 16.06 -7.01
N ILE A 557 -6.67 15.31 -7.68
CA ILE A 557 -6.48 14.83 -9.05
C ILE A 557 -6.46 16.04 -10.01
N LEU A 558 -7.40 16.99 -9.89
CA LEU A 558 -7.41 18.22 -10.69
C LEU A 558 -6.12 19.02 -10.52
N LYS A 559 -5.67 19.26 -9.29
CA LYS A 559 -4.41 19.96 -9.01
C LYS A 559 -3.20 19.24 -9.62
N SER A 560 -3.18 17.92 -9.52
CA SER A 560 -2.12 17.08 -10.08
C SER A 560 -2.09 17.20 -11.61
N LEU A 561 -3.25 17.16 -12.24
CA LEU A 561 -3.41 17.34 -13.69
C LEU A 561 -2.92 18.72 -14.15
N ASN A 562 -3.36 19.79 -13.46
CA ASN A 562 -2.89 21.15 -13.73
C ASN A 562 -1.37 21.27 -13.60
N THR A 563 -0.79 20.60 -12.60
CA THR A 563 0.65 20.60 -12.35
C THR A 563 1.41 19.91 -13.47
N ILE A 564 0.97 18.72 -13.89
CA ILE A 564 1.70 17.97 -14.92
C ILE A 564 1.57 18.59 -16.30
N THR A 565 0.46 19.25 -16.65
CA THR A 565 0.30 19.85 -17.99
C THR A 565 0.66 21.32 -18.04
N ASN A 566 0.84 21.98 -16.88
CA ASN A 566 0.97 23.44 -16.77
C ASN A 566 -0.19 24.20 -17.45
N GLN A 567 -1.43 23.69 -17.29
CA GLN A 567 -2.67 24.24 -17.87
C GLN A 567 -3.82 24.13 -16.87
N ASP A 568 -4.89 24.90 -17.07
CA ASP A 568 -6.08 24.80 -16.22
C ASP A 568 -7.10 23.79 -16.76
N TRP A 569 -7.34 22.74 -16.00
CA TRP A 569 -8.31 21.67 -16.28
C TRP A 569 -9.63 21.82 -15.54
N SER A 570 -9.87 22.95 -14.87
CA SER A 570 -11.12 23.24 -14.17
C SER A 570 -12.34 23.05 -15.08
N GLY A 571 -12.24 23.48 -16.34
CA GLY A 571 -13.30 23.31 -17.35
C GLY A 571 -13.56 21.85 -17.72
N PHE A 572 -12.51 21.02 -17.81
CA PHE A 572 -12.68 19.57 -18.04
C PHE A 572 -13.42 18.92 -16.88
N PHE A 573 -13.00 19.20 -15.65
CA PHE A 573 -13.64 18.66 -14.44
C PHE A 573 -15.08 19.14 -14.31
N ALA A 574 -15.33 20.43 -14.52
CA ALA A 574 -16.68 21.00 -14.49
C ALA A 574 -17.63 20.33 -15.49
N ASN A 575 -17.13 19.91 -16.65
CA ASN A 575 -17.94 19.24 -17.68
C ASN A 575 -18.14 17.75 -17.42
N PHE A 576 -17.06 17.02 -17.14
CA PHE A 576 -17.05 15.54 -17.25
C PHE A 576 -16.93 14.81 -15.91
N VAL A 577 -16.46 15.48 -14.85
CA VAL A 577 -16.30 14.88 -13.51
C VAL A 577 -17.39 15.37 -12.56
N TYR A 578 -17.53 16.69 -12.42
CA TYR A 578 -18.53 17.37 -11.59
C TYR A 578 -19.83 17.61 -12.35
N GLY A 579 -19.75 17.69 -13.68
CA GLY A 579 -20.87 17.91 -14.57
C GLY A 579 -21.37 16.65 -15.26
N ARG A 580 -22.28 16.89 -16.20
CA ARG A 580 -22.94 15.87 -17.04
C ARG A 580 -22.92 16.29 -18.50
N THR A 581 -21.88 17.00 -18.94
CA THR A 581 -21.77 17.37 -20.35
C THR A 581 -21.60 16.09 -21.18
N LYS A 582 -22.31 16.00 -22.32
CA LYS A 582 -22.21 14.86 -23.23
C LYS A 582 -20.76 14.58 -23.59
N LEU A 583 -20.30 13.33 -23.43
CA LEU A 583 -18.96 12.95 -23.90
C LEU A 583 -18.88 13.04 -25.43
N PRO A 584 -17.79 13.58 -25.98
CA PRO A 584 -17.60 13.65 -27.43
C PRO A 584 -17.58 12.23 -28.03
N PHE A 585 -18.03 12.11 -29.28
CA PHE A 585 -18.00 10.84 -30.00
C PHE A 585 -16.56 10.35 -30.15
N LEU A 586 -16.34 9.06 -29.90
CA LEU A 586 -15.06 8.38 -30.10
C LEU A 586 -14.85 8.22 -31.62
N LYS A 587 -13.99 9.05 -32.22
CA LYS A 587 -13.59 8.89 -33.62
C LYS A 587 -12.47 7.89 -33.79
#